data_AF-A0A7T5EUT3-F1
#
_entry.id   AF-A0A7T5EUT3-F1
#
_cell.length_a   1.000
_cell.length_b   1.000
_cell.length_c   1.000
_cell.angle_alpha   90.00
_cell.angle_beta   90.00
_cell.angle_gamma   90.00
#
_symmetry.space_group_name_H-M   'P 1'
#
loop_
_entity.id
_entity.type
_entity.pdbx_description
1 polymer ?
#
loop_
_entity_poly.entity_id
_entity_poly.type
_entity_poly.pdbx_seq_one_letter_code
_entity_poly.pdbx_strand_id
1 'polypeptide(L)'
;MQTNPMPPPPFHMANGVLGALLAAYFTIIFVFSLALYIAYVIPIWKLYKKAGQEHPWLAFIPIAQYWPFFWTIRKSAWNILWFLLPVAALIVLHPLHVVGIVIAILADIAVFVLEITWAAAFLRAFNMSPYWLFLLLLLVIPPIGVLAIVILLYIMAFSDDYQYQL
;
A
#
# COMPACT_ATOMS: atom_id res chain seq x y z
N MET A 1 -50.35 -3.22 -40.31
CA MET A 1 -49.79 -1.91 -39.91
C MET A 1 -48.67 -2.17 -38.92
N GLN A 2 -47.42 -1.92 -39.28
CA GLN A 2 -46.31 -1.91 -38.33
C GLN A 2 -46.37 -0.57 -37.58
N THR A 3 -46.61 -0.61 -36.28
CA THR A 3 -46.47 0.57 -35.42
C THR A 3 -44.99 0.78 -35.14
N ASN A 4 -44.45 1.94 -35.51
CA ASN A 4 -43.10 2.30 -35.11
C ASN A 4 -43.04 2.40 -33.58
N PRO A 5 -42.03 1.81 -32.92
CA PRO A 5 -41.88 1.91 -31.47
C PRO A 5 -41.64 3.38 -31.08
N MET A 6 -42.33 3.84 -30.03
CA MET A 6 -42.08 5.17 -29.47
C MET A 6 -40.66 5.24 -28.89
N PRO A 7 -39.95 6.36 -29.06
CA PRO A 7 -38.64 6.54 -28.46
C PRO A 7 -38.73 6.48 -26.93
N PRO A 8 -37.69 5.94 -26.25
CA PRO A 8 -37.68 5.86 -24.79
C PRO A 8 -37.76 7.27 -24.18
N PRO A 9 -38.45 7.45 -23.05
CA PRO A 9 -38.52 8.75 -22.41
C PRO A 9 -37.12 9.21 -21.98
N PRO A 10 -36.83 10.53 -22.00
CA PRO A 10 -35.51 11.10 -21.76
C PRO A 10 -34.82 10.62 -20.48
N PHE A 11 -35.59 10.30 -19.45
CA PHE A 11 -35.12 9.78 -18.17
C PHE A 11 -34.37 8.43 -18.30
N HIS A 12 -34.80 7.51 -19.17
CA HIS A 12 -34.09 6.24 -19.37
C HIS A 12 -32.77 6.41 -20.11
N MET A 13 -32.67 7.41 -21.01
CA MET A 13 -31.41 7.73 -21.68
C MET A 13 -30.39 8.36 -20.71
N ALA A 14 -30.84 9.25 -19.83
CA ALA A 14 -29.97 9.86 -18.81
C ALA A 14 -29.37 8.82 -17.84
N ASN A 15 -30.17 7.84 -17.40
CA ASN A 15 -29.70 6.76 -16.52
C ASN A 15 -28.70 5.83 -17.23
N GLY A 16 -28.91 5.56 -18.53
CA GLY A 16 -27.98 4.78 -19.33
C GLY A 16 -26.61 5.46 -19.50
N VAL A 17 -26.60 6.76 -19.79
CA VAL A 17 -25.34 7.53 -19.92
C VAL A 17 -24.60 7.62 -18.59
N LEU A 18 -25.29 7.94 -17.49
CA LEU A 18 -24.66 7.98 -16.16
C LEU A 18 -24.08 6.62 -15.76
N GLY A 19 -24.82 5.54 -15.99
CA GLY A 19 -24.34 4.18 -15.71
C GLY A 19 -23.08 3.82 -16.51
N ALA A 20 -23.04 4.17 -17.80
CA ALA A 20 -21.85 3.95 -18.64
C ALA A 20 -20.64 4.76 -18.17
N LEU A 21 -20.83 6.03 -17.79
CA LEU A 21 -19.76 6.88 -17.26
C LEU A 21 -19.20 6.36 -15.94
N LEU A 22 -20.07 5.91 -15.01
CA LEU A 22 -19.64 5.32 -13.75
C LEU A 22 -18.86 4.02 -13.99
N ALA A 23 -19.36 3.14 -14.87
CA ALA A 23 -18.66 1.90 -15.21
C ALA A 23 -17.27 2.17 -15.82
N ALA A 24 -17.16 3.15 -16.71
CA ALA A 24 -15.89 3.57 -17.28
C ALA A 24 -14.94 4.12 -16.21
N TYR A 25 -15.42 4.98 -15.33
CA TYR A 25 -14.64 5.54 -14.22
C TYR A 25 -14.07 4.46 -13.30
N PHE A 26 -14.90 3.51 -12.84
CA PHE A 26 -14.44 2.40 -12.00
C PHE A 26 -13.46 1.49 -12.72
N THR A 27 -13.69 1.23 -14.01
CA THR A 27 -12.78 0.42 -14.84
C THR A 27 -11.40 1.08 -14.95
N ILE A 28 -11.37 2.39 -15.23
CA ILE A 28 -10.11 3.16 -15.34
C ILE A 28 -9.36 3.13 -14.00
N ILE A 29 -10.05 3.40 -12.88
CA ILE A 29 -9.42 3.36 -11.55
C ILE A 29 -8.89 1.97 -11.23
N PHE A 30 -9.67 0.92 -11.52
CA PHE A 30 -9.25 -0.45 -11.26
C PHE A 30 -7.98 -0.81 -12.05
N VAL A 31 -7.96 -0.54 -13.36
CA VAL A 31 -6.80 -0.80 -14.22
C VAL A 31 -5.58 0.01 -13.76
N PHE A 32 -5.78 1.30 -13.45
CA PHE A 32 -4.70 2.16 -12.98
C PHE A 32 -4.14 1.70 -11.62
N SER A 33 -5.01 1.32 -10.68
CA SER A 33 -4.61 0.81 -9.36
C SER A 33 -3.87 -0.52 -9.48
N LEU A 34 -4.29 -1.40 -10.39
CA LEU A 34 -3.61 -2.65 -10.67
C LEU A 34 -2.21 -2.41 -11.26
N ALA A 35 -2.07 -1.45 -12.18
CA ALA A 35 -0.78 -1.07 -12.76
C ALA A 35 0.18 -0.50 -11.70
N LEU A 36 -0.31 0.38 -10.83
CA LEU A 36 0.47 0.92 -9.71
C LEU A 36 0.89 -0.16 -8.71
N TYR A 37 -0.03 -1.08 -8.39
CA TYR A 37 0.27 -2.23 -7.53
C TYR A 37 1.40 -3.08 -8.12
N ILE A 38 1.32 -3.43 -9.41
CA ILE A 38 2.35 -4.19 -10.11
C ILE A 38 3.70 -3.44 -10.10
N ALA A 39 3.68 -2.13 -10.40
CA ALA A 39 4.89 -1.29 -10.36
C ALA A 39 5.52 -1.24 -8.96
N TYR A 40 4.72 -1.27 -7.91
CA TYR A 40 5.20 -1.30 -6.52
C TYR A 40 5.80 -2.65 -6.11
N VAL A 41 5.17 -3.78 -6.48
CA VAL A 41 5.61 -5.12 -6.02
C VAL A 41 6.82 -5.66 -6.77
N ILE A 42 7.05 -5.26 -8.03
CA ILE A 42 8.21 -5.69 -8.83
C ILE A 42 9.56 -5.37 -8.15
N PRO A 43 9.86 -4.11 -7.75
CA PRO A 43 11.13 -3.81 -7.10
C PRO A 43 11.25 -4.48 -5.73
N ILE A 44 10.15 -4.63 -4.98
CA ILE A 44 10.15 -5.34 -3.69
C ILE A 44 10.52 -6.80 -3.86
N TRP A 45 9.90 -7.50 -4.81
CA TRP A 45 10.24 -8.88 -5.16
C TRP A 45 11.73 -9.02 -5.50
N LYS A 46 12.27 -8.07 -6.28
CA LYS A 46 13.69 -8.05 -6.65
C LYS A 46 14.60 -7.79 -5.44
N LEU A 47 14.20 -6.89 -4.53
CA LEU A 47 14.91 -6.66 -3.26
C LEU A 47 14.92 -7.90 -2.37
N TYR A 48 13.81 -8.63 -2.27
CA TYR A 48 13.79 -9.90 -1.51
C TYR A 48 14.69 -10.96 -2.14
N LYS A 49 14.74 -11.06 -3.46
CA LYS A 49 15.72 -11.91 -4.15
C LYS A 49 17.15 -11.48 -3.85
N LYS A 50 17.42 -10.18 -3.88
CA LYS A 50 18.73 -9.60 -3.57
C LYS A 50 19.14 -9.87 -2.12
N ALA A 51 18.19 -9.92 -1.20
CA ALA A 51 18.38 -10.30 0.20
C ALA A 51 18.41 -11.82 0.45
N GLY A 52 18.36 -12.66 -0.60
CA GLY A 52 18.43 -14.11 -0.47
C GLY A 52 17.24 -14.76 0.24
N GLN A 53 16.07 -14.11 0.24
CA GLN A 53 14.88 -14.66 0.90
C GLN A 53 14.39 -15.93 0.19
N GLU A 54 13.93 -16.93 0.95
CA GLU A 54 13.47 -18.22 0.42
C GLU A 54 12.18 -18.11 -0.42
N HIS A 55 11.29 -17.17 -0.06
CA HIS A 55 9.98 -17.00 -0.68
C HIS A 55 9.74 -15.56 -1.16
N PRO A 56 10.53 -15.05 -2.13
CA PRO A 56 10.43 -13.66 -2.57
C PRO A 56 9.10 -13.37 -3.30
N TRP A 57 8.47 -14.40 -3.87
CA TRP A 57 7.18 -14.31 -4.57
C TRP A 57 6.03 -13.88 -3.64
N LEU A 58 6.18 -14.00 -2.32
CA LEU A 58 5.20 -13.48 -1.36
C LEU A 58 5.01 -11.96 -1.47
N ALA A 59 5.95 -11.23 -2.10
CA ALA A 59 5.78 -9.82 -2.45
C ALA A 59 4.52 -9.51 -3.26
N PHE A 60 4.01 -10.48 -4.03
CA PHE A 60 2.81 -10.30 -4.86
C PHE A 60 1.49 -10.51 -4.09
N ILE A 61 1.55 -10.91 -2.83
CA ILE A 61 0.35 -11.08 -1.98
C ILE A 61 0.33 -9.93 -0.96
N PRO A 62 -0.69 -9.04 -0.96
CA PRO A 62 -0.67 -7.79 -0.18
C PRO A 62 -0.42 -7.97 1.32
N ILE A 63 -0.96 -9.02 1.92
CA ILE A 63 -0.73 -9.34 3.34
C ILE A 63 0.55 -10.17 3.48
N ALA A 64 0.81 -11.10 2.56
CA ALA A 64 1.93 -12.00 2.73
C ALA A 64 3.30 -11.35 2.44
N GLN A 65 3.33 -10.21 1.76
CA GLN A 65 4.55 -9.44 1.48
C GLN A 65 5.30 -9.00 2.75
N TYR A 66 4.63 -8.93 3.90
CA TYR A 66 5.23 -8.52 5.17
C TYR A 66 6.11 -9.61 5.79
N TRP A 67 5.89 -10.89 5.50
CA TRP A 67 6.77 -11.97 5.96
C TRP A 67 8.22 -11.79 5.47
N PRO A 68 8.50 -11.77 4.15
CA PRO A 68 9.85 -11.55 3.64
C PRO A 68 10.40 -10.17 3.99
N PHE A 69 9.54 -9.15 4.15
CA PHE A 69 9.95 -7.85 4.68
C PHE A 69 10.59 -8.01 6.07
N PHE A 70 9.89 -8.63 7.02
CA PHE A 70 10.39 -8.83 8.38
C PHE A 70 11.63 -9.72 8.42
N TRP A 71 11.66 -10.79 7.63
CA TRP A 71 12.84 -11.65 7.52
C TRP A 71 14.06 -10.88 6.99
N THR A 72 13.86 -9.99 5.99
CA THR A 72 14.92 -9.12 5.45
C THR A 72 15.51 -8.20 6.52
N ILE A 73 14.72 -7.73 7.48
CA ILE A 73 15.20 -6.88 8.58
C ILE A 73 15.51 -7.68 9.87
N ARG A 74 15.63 -9.01 9.79
CA ARG A 74 15.87 -9.93 10.91
C ARG A 74 14.89 -9.75 12.08
N LYS A 75 13.62 -9.52 11.76
CA LYS A 75 12.52 -9.44 12.72
C LYS A 75 11.59 -10.64 12.59
N SER A 76 10.89 -10.95 13.68
CA SER A 76 9.85 -11.98 13.68
C SER A 76 8.69 -11.55 12.79
N ALA A 77 8.21 -12.45 11.94
CA ALA A 77 7.06 -12.18 11.08
C ALA A 77 5.75 -11.99 11.86
N TRP A 78 5.70 -12.44 13.13
CA TRP A 78 4.59 -12.16 14.04
C TRP A 78 4.36 -10.66 14.30
N ASN A 79 5.32 -9.80 13.95
CA ASN A 79 5.11 -8.35 13.96
C ASN A 79 3.99 -7.90 13.00
N ILE A 80 3.53 -8.74 12.07
CA ILE A 80 2.34 -8.45 11.26
C ILE A 80 1.09 -8.23 12.12
N LEU A 81 1.03 -8.79 13.33
CA LEU A 81 -0.08 -8.61 14.26
C LEU A 81 -0.25 -7.16 14.73
N TRP A 82 0.81 -6.34 14.69
CA TRP A 82 0.71 -4.92 15.00
C TRP A 82 -0.23 -4.17 14.05
N PHE A 83 -0.36 -4.62 12.80
CA PHE A 83 -1.32 -4.03 11.85
C PHE A 83 -2.79 -4.36 12.19
N LEU A 84 -3.05 -5.34 13.06
CA LEU A 84 -4.41 -5.63 13.54
C LEU A 84 -4.84 -4.69 14.68
N LEU A 85 -3.89 -3.99 15.30
CA LEU A 85 -4.13 -3.19 16.49
C LEU A 85 -5.03 -1.96 16.23
N PRO A 86 -4.87 -1.19 15.12
CA PRO A 86 -5.83 -0.14 14.74
C PRO A 86 -7.24 -0.68 14.50
N VAL A 87 -7.36 -1.84 13.86
CA VAL A 87 -8.64 -2.49 13.56
C VAL A 87 -9.33 -2.94 14.85
N ALA A 88 -8.59 -3.57 15.75
CA ALA A 88 -9.09 -3.97 17.06
C ALA A 88 -9.52 -2.76 17.89
N ALA A 89 -8.75 -1.67 17.86
CA ALA A 89 -9.09 -0.44 18.56
C ALA A 89 -10.38 0.20 17.99
N LEU A 90 -10.54 0.24 16.66
CA LEU A 90 -11.74 0.78 16.01
C LEU A 90 -13.00 -0.03 16.32
N ILE A 91 -12.91 -1.36 16.33
CA ILE A 91 -14.08 -2.22 16.56
C ILE A 91 -14.47 -2.25 18.05
N VAL A 92 -13.48 -2.38 18.94
CA VAL A 92 -13.73 -2.64 20.36
C VAL A 92 -13.93 -1.35 21.15
N LEU A 93 -13.14 -0.31 20.87
CA LEU A 93 -13.01 0.85 21.76
C LEU A 93 -13.78 2.08 21.27
N HIS A 94 -13.93 2.26 19.95
CA HIS A 94 -14.66 3.38 19.37
C HIS A 94 -16.14 3.48 19.81
N PRO A 95 -16.89 2.38 19.98
CA PRO A 95 -18.28 2.46 20.44
C PRO A 95 -18.42 2.87 21.92
N LEU A 96 -17.33 2.80 22.71
CA LEU A 96 -17.44 2.72 24.16
C LEU A 96 -17.27 4.05 24.91
N HIS A 97 -16.47 5.02 24.41
CA HIS A 97 -16.38 6.39 24.95
C HIS A 97 -15.19 7.16 24.34
N VAL A 98 -15.05 8.44 24.71
CA VAL A 98 -13.85 9.29 24.48
C VAL A 98 -12.55 8.59 24.89
N VAL A 99 -12.56 7.83 25.99
CA VAL A 99 -11.38 7.06 26.45
C VAL A 99 -10.93 6.04 25.39
N GLY A 100 -11.89 5.37 24.75
CA GLY A 100 -11.58 4.41 23.68
C GLY A 100 -10.97 5.08 22.45
N ILE A 101 -11.45 6.27 22.09
CA ILE A 101 -10.87 7.10 21.02
C ILE A 101 -9.43 7.48 21.35
N VAL A 102 -9.14 7.91 22.58
CA VAL A 102 -7.77 8.26 23.00
C VAL A 102 -6.85 7.04 22.90
N ILE A 103 -7.30 5.87 23.36
CA ILE A 103 -6.51 4.63 23.25
C ILE A 103 -6.25 4.28 21.78
N ALA A 104 -7.25 4.40 20.90
CA ALA A 104 -7.10 4.16 19.47
C ALA A 104 -6.06 5.10 18.83
N ILE A 105 -6.08 6.38 19.16
CA ILE A 105 -5.10 7.35 18.68
C ILE A 105 -3.69 6.98 19.14
N LEU A 106 -3.51 6.63 20.42
CA LEU A 106 -2.20 6.23 20.96
C LEU A 106 -1.68 4.94 20.30
N ALA A 107 -2.59 4.00 20.04
CA ALA A 107 -2.35 2.78 19.29
C ALA A 107 -1.84 3.07 17.87
N ASP A 108 -2.52 3.94 17.14
CA ASP A 108 -2.12 4.33 15.78
C ASP A 108 -0.75 5.01 15.76
N ILE A 109 -0.48 5.91 16.72
CA ILE A 109 0.83 6.55 16.86
C ILE A 109 1.92 5.51 17.11
N ALA A 110 1.68 4.52 17.97
CA ALA A 110 2.64 3.46 18.26
C ALA A 110 2.95 2.61 17.01
N VAL A 111 1.91 2.23 16.26
CA VAL A 111 2.07 1.49 14.99
C VAL A 111 2.85 2.32 13.97
N PHE A 112 2.53 3.60 13.85
CA PHE A 112 3.24 4.51 12.95
C PHE A 112 4.74 4.63 13.27
N VAL A 113 5.10 4.73 14.54
CA VAL A 113 6.51 4.76 14.98
C VAL A 113 7.21 3.43 14.65
N LEU A 114 6.52 2.30 14.82
CA LEU A 114 7.06 0.98 14.44
C LEU A 114 7.29 0.89 12.93
N GLU A 115 6.34 1.34 12.11
CA GLU A 115 6.46 1.37 10.66
C GLU A 115 7.67 2.19 10.19
N ILE A 116 7.86 3.40 10.73
CA ILE A 116 9.04 4.23 10.44
C ILE A 116 10.32 3.49 10.84
N THR A 117 10.33 2.85 12.01
CA THR A 117 11.50 2.12 12.51
C THR A 117 11.85 0.94 11.62
N TRP A 118 10.85 0.18 11.17
CA TRP A 118 11.02 -0.96 10.27
C TRP A 118 11.43 -0.52 8.86
N ALA A 119 10.83 0.55 8.33
CA ALA A 119 11.24 1.13 7.07
C ALA A 119 12.71 1.61 7.13
N ALA A 120 13.13 2.24 8.23
CA ALA A 120 14.52 2.66 8.42
C ALA A 120 15.49 1.48 8.53
N ALA A 121 15.05 0.37 9.14
CA ALA A 121 15.83 -0.86 9.17
C ALA A 121 15.94 -1.47 7.77
N PHE A 122 14.85 -1.46 6.99
CA PHE A 122 14.83 -1.97 5.62
C PHE A 122 15.77 -1.18 4.70
N LEU A 123 15.74 0.16 4.75
CA LEU A 123 16.68 0.97 3.99
C LEU A 123 18.13 0.67 4.36
N ARG A 124 18.44 0.58 5.66
CA ARG A 124 19.79 0.21 6.13
C ARG A 124 20.21 -1.18 5.67
N ALA A 125 19.28 -2.13 5.56
CA ALA A 125 19.55 -3.47 5.06
C ALA A 125 20.15 -3.46 3.65
N PHE A 126 19.85 -2.44 2.85
CA PHE A 126 20.35 -2.26 1.49
C PHE A 126 21.37 -1.11 1.37
N ASN A 127 22.06 -0.76 2.46
CA ASN A 127 23.04 0.34 2.51
C ASN A 127 22.46 1.71 2.07
N MET A 128 21.15 1.90 2.22
CA MET A 128 20.49 3.16 1.91
C MET A 128 20.28 3.98 3.19
N SER A 129 20.56 5.27 3.10
CA SER A 129 20.40 6.20 4.20
C SER A 129 18.94 6.30 4.67
N PRO A 130 18.62 6.15 5.97
CA PRO A 130 17.27 6.35 6.49
C PRO A 130 16.69 7.74 6.24
N TYR A 131 17.53 8.75 5.91
CA TYR A 131 17.05 10.11 5.67
C TYR A 131 16.10 10.20 4.46
N TRP A 132 16.15 9.22 3.55
CA TRP A 132 15.17 9.11 2.46
C TRP A 132 13.73 8.97 2.98
N LEU A 133 13.50 8.50 4.21
CA LEU A 133 12.16 8.49 4.84
C LEU A 133 11.63 9.90 5.13
N PHE A 134 12.50 10.90 5.37
CA PHE A 134 12.03 12.28 5.56
C PHE A 134 11.52 12.88 4.26
N LEU A 135 12.11 12.50 3.12
CA LEU A 135 11.56 12.87 1.81
C LEU A 135 10.14 12.32 1.65
N LEU A 136 9.88 11.11 2.16
CA LEU A 136 8.56 10.49 2.17
C LEU A 136 7.59 11.18 3.14
N LEU A 137 8.03 11.57 4.34
CA LEU A 137 7.23 12.29 5.33
C LEU A 137 6.90 13.73 4.91
N LEU A 138 7.82 14.41 4.21
CA LEU A 138 7.63 15.77 3.68
C LEU A 138 6.67 15.80 2.48
N LEU A 139 6.54 14.67 1.79
CA LEU A 139 5.58 14.47 0.70
C LEU A 139 4.19 14.12 1.25
N VAL A 140 3.59 15.06 2.00
CA VAL A 140 2.22 14.96 2.53
C VAL A 140 1.16 14.92 1.42
N ILE A 141 1.56 15.10 0.15
CA ILE A 141 0.69 14.99 -1.02
C ILE A 141 0.61 13.50 -1.43
N PRO A 142 -0.51 12.80 -1.17
CA PRO A 142 -0.61 11.35 -1.29
C PRO A 142 -0.11 10.75 -2.62
N PRO A 143 -0.41 11.32 -3.81
CA PRO A 143 0.07 10.74 -5.06
C PRO A 143 1.58 10.88 -5.27
N ILE A 144 2.19 11.98 -4.79
CA ILE A 144 3.62 12.23 -5.04
C ILE A 144 4.48 11.37 -4.10
N GLY A 145 4.04 11.18 -2.85
CA GLY A 145 4.71 10.28 -1.90
C GLY A 145 4.80 8.84 -2.42
N VAL A 146 3.70 8.30 -2.94
CA VAL A 146 3.68 6.94 -3.52
C VAL A 146 4.66 6.81 -4.68
N LEU A 147 4.68 7.78 -5.59
CA LEU A 147 5.59 7.75 -6.74
C LEU A 147 7.06 7.81 -6.28
N ALA A 148 7.38 8.64 -5.29
CA ALA A 148 8.72 8.73 -4.73
C ALA A 148 9.16 7.40 -4.10
N ILE A 149 8.28 6.69 -3.38
CA ILE A 149 8.56 5.35 -2.84
C ILE A 149 8.86 4.37 -3.97
N VAL A 150 8.01 4.33 -5.01
CA VAL A 150 8.21 3.42 -6.13
C VAL A 150 9.57 3.70 -6.79
N ILE A 151 9.88 4.97 -7.10
CA ILE A 151 11.18 5.35 -7.68
C ILE A 151 12.34 4.92 -6.78
N LEU A 152 12.27 5.18 -5.48
CA LEU A 152 13.29 4.79 -4.51
C LEU A 152 13.51 3.26 -4.51
N LEU A 153 12.42 2.50 -4.49
CA LEU A 153 12.48 1.03 -4.53
C LEU A 153 13.09 0.53 -5.84
N TYR A 154 12.78 1.14 -6.98
CA TYR A 154 13.42 0.80 -8.26
C TYR A 154 14.91 1.10 -8.25
N ILE A 155 15.33 2.24 -7.69
CA ILE A 155 16.75 2.59 -7.55
C ILE A 155 17.45 1.50 -6.71
N MET A 156 16.93 1.16 -5.54
CA MET A 156 17.52 0.14 -4.67
C MET A 156 17.55 -1.24 -5.34
N ALA A 157 16.46 -1.62 -6.00
CA ALA A 157 16.28 -2.94 -6.59
C ALA A 157 17.17 -3.17 -7.82
N PHE A 158 17.44 -2.14 -8.62
CA PHE A 158 18.12 -2.27 -9.90
C PHE A 158 19.54 -1.67 -9.92
N SER A 159 19.94 -0.87 -8.94
CA SER A 159 21.34 -0.41 -8.82
C SER A 159 22.21 -1.45 -8.11
N ASP A 160 23.46 -1.54 -8.56
CA ASP A 160 24.49 -2.37 -7.93
C ASP A 160 25.07 -1.75 -6.65
N ASP A 161 24.81 -0.45 -6.38
CA ASP A 161 25.32 0.26 -5.20
C ASP A 161 24.59 -0.15 -3.90
N TYR A 162 23.34 -0.61 -4.02
CA TYR A 162 22.46 -0.90 -2.88
C TYR A 162 22.35 -2.40 -2.61
N GLN A 163 23.45 -3.05 -2.25
CA GLN A 163 23.47 -4.47 -1.91
C GLN A 163 22.92 -4.73 -0.52
N TYR A 164 22.36 -5.93 -0.31
CA TYR A 164 21.94 -6.38 1.01
C TYR A 164 23.17 -6.62 1.90
N GLN A 165 23.19 -6.03 3.10
CA GLN A 165 24.39 -5.95 3.97
C GLN A 165 24.13 -6.31 5.45
N LEU A 166 22.97 -6.89 5.77
CA LEU A 166 22.54 -7.10 7.15
C LEU A 166 23.08 -8.40 7.76
#